data_AF-A0A1E4RLK9-F1
#
_entry.id   AF-A0A1E4RLK9-F1
#
_cell.length_a   1.000
_cell.length_b   1.000
_cell.length_c   1.000
_cell.angle_alpha   90.00
_cell.angle_beta   90.00
_cell.angle_gamma   90.00
#
_symmetry.space_group_name_H-M   'P 1'
#
loop_
_entity.id
_entity.type
_entity.pdbx_description
1 polymer ?
#
loop_
_entity_poly.entity_id
_entity_poly.type
_entity_poly.pdbx_seq_one_letter_code
_entity_poly.pdbx_strand_id
1 'polypeptide(L)' 'KEEPKPKPCCVCLDEKKQRDECLLFNGQEGGKCDDLIQKYKTCMKGFGFET' A
#
# COMPACT_ATOMS: atom_id res chain seq x y z
N LYS A 1 -1.38 23.62 -17.72
CA LYS A 1 -2.19 22.42 -17.41
C LYS A 1 -1.53 21.80 -16.20
N GLU A 2 -2.07 22.03 -15.01
CA GLU A 2 -1.54 21.41 -13.80
C GLU A 2 -2.04 19.96 -13.81
N GLU A 3 -1.15 19.01 -14.07
CA GLU A 3 -1.48 17.60 -14.06
C GLU A 3 -1.77 17.21 -12.60
N PRO A 4 -2.97 16.67 -12.28
CA PRO A 4 -3.32 16.37 -10.90
C PRO A 4 -2.36 15.32 -10.37
N LYS A 5 -1.47 15.71 -9.45
CA LYS A 5 -0.60 14.77 -8.76
C LYS A 5 -1.51 13.67 -8.17
N PRO A 6 -1.30 12.40 -8.55
CA PRO A 6 -2.18 11.34 -8.11
C PRO A 6 -2.11 11.28 -6.58
N LYS A 7 -3.27 11.34 -5.91
CA LYS A 7 -3.28 11.26 -4.45
C LYS A 7 -2.76 9.88 -4.04
N PRO A 8 -1.99 9.75 -2.94
CA PRO A 8 -1.46 8.47 -2.47
C PRO A 8 -2.56 7.44 -2.18
N CYS A 9 -3.81 7.89 -2.00
CA CYS A 9 -4.98 7.01 -1.88
C CYS A 9 -5.43 6.36 -3.20
N CYS A 10 -4.89 6.71 -4.36
CA CYS A 10 -5.38 6.25 -5.68
C CYS A 10 -4.39 5.39 -6.47
N VAL A 11 -3.15 5.21 -6.01
CA VAL A 11 -2.09 4.54 -6.79
C VAL A 11 -1.88 3.08 -6.42
N CYS A 12 -2.02 2.74 -5.13
CA CYS A 12 -1.76 1.40 -4.60
C CYS A 12 -2.98 0.89 -3.81
N LEU A 13 -4.16 1.05 -4.40
CA LEU A 13 -5.44 0.67 -3.78
C LEU A 13 -5.55 -0.83 -3.55
N ASP A 14 -5.05 -1.64 -4.49
CA ASP A 14 -5.11 -3.09 -4.41
C ASP A 14 -4.20 -3.63 -3.31
N GLU A 15 -2.91 -3.27 -3.31
CA GLU A 15 -1.99 -3.63 -2.22
C GLU A 15 -2.45 -3.11 -0.86
N LYS A 16 -3.02 -1.88 -0.80
CA LYS A 16 -3.59 -1.35 0.44
C LYS A 16 -4.74 -2.22 0.94
N LYS A 17 -5.64 -2.62 0.05
CA LYS A 17 -6.80 -3.45 0.38
C LYS A 17 -6.35 -4.83 0.86
N GLN A 18 -5.43 -5.47 0.14
CA GLN A 18 -4.86 -6.76 0.53
C GLN A 18 -4.18 -6.68 1.90
N ARG A 19 -3.42 -5.61 2.17
CA ARG A 19 -2.80 -5.37 3.47
C ARG A 19 -3.85 -5.24 4.57
N ASP A 20 -4.87 -4.41 4.36
CA ASP A 20 -5.96 -4.21 5.32
C ASP A 20 -6.72 -5.52 5.59
N GLU A 21 -7.07 -6.26 4.53
CA GLU A 21 -7.70 -7.58 4.65
C GLU A 21 -6.77 -8.54 5.40
N CYS A 22 -5.48 -8.57 5.08
CA CYS A 22 -4.53 -9.42 5.79
C CYS A 22 -4.43 -9.08 7.27
N LEU A 23 -4.35 -7.80 7.62
CA LEU A 23 -4.31 -7.34 9.02
C LEU A 23 -5.62 -7.64 9.75
N LEU A 24 -6.76 -7.57 9.06
CA LEU A 24 -8.06 -7.91 9.60
C LEU A 24 -8.22 -9.42 9.85
N PHE A 25 -7.73 -10.26 8.94
CA PHE A 25 -7.86 -11.72 9.02
C PHE A 25 -6.77 -12.40 9.86
N ASN A 26 -5.53 -11.91 9.81
CA ASN A 26 -4.38 -12.53 10.48
C ASN A 26 -3.93 -11.74 11.73
N GLY A 27 -4.44 -10.53 11.94
CA GLY A 27 -3.92 -9.63 12.96
C GLY A 27 -2.55 -9.06 12.60
N GLN A 28 -2.07 -8.09 13.38
CA GLN A 28 -0.71 -7.57 13.27
C GLN A 28 0.34 -8.56 13.83
N GLU A 29 -0.12 -9.58 14.56
CA GLU A 29 0.73 -10.57 15.22
C GLU A 29 1.07 -11.72 14.28
N GLY A 30 2.21 -11.61 13.59
CA GLY A 30 2.78 -12.74 12.85
C GLY A 30 3.57 -12.41 11.60
N GLY A 31 3.71 -11.14 11.22
CA GLY A 31 4.52 -10.73 10.06
C GLY A 31 4.01 -11.25 8.71
N LYS A 32 2.88 -11.97 8.66
CA LYS A 32 2.28 -12.49 7.43
C LYS A 32 1.91 -11.39 6.43
N CYS A 33 1.61 -10.19 6.94
CA CYS A 33 1.26 -9.05 6.11
C CYS A 33 2.48 -8.20 5.72
N ASP A 34 3.70 -8.57 6.12
CA ASP A 34 4.91 -7.80 5.82
C ASP A 34 5.20 -7.79 4.32
N ASP A 35 4.98 -8.91 3.61
CA ASP A 35 5.07 -8.98 2.14
C ASP A 35 4.12 -7.99 1.46
N LEU A 36 2.89 -7.87 1.97
CA LEU A 36 1.89 -6.94 1.45
C LEU A 36 2.24 -5.49 1.75
N ILE A 37 2.84 -5.22 2.92
CA ILE A 37 3.35 -3.89 3.29
C ILE A 37 4.53 -3.51 2.39
N GLN A 38 5.45 -4.44 2.12
CA GLN A 38 6.59 -4.23 1.20
C GLN A 38 6.11 -3.97 -0.23
N LYS A 39 5.10 -4.72 -0.71
CA LYS A 39 4.47 -4.46 -2.01
C LYS A 39 3.83 -3.08 -2.08
N TYR A 40 3.05 -2.71 -1.06
CA TYR A 40 2.44 -1.38 -0.98
C TYR A 40 3.49 -0.26 -0.98
N LYS A 41 4.56 -0.39 -0.19
CA LYS A 41 5.69 0.56 -0.18
C LYS A 41 6.40 0.65 -1.53
N THR A 42 6.62 -0.49 -2.18
CA THR A 42 7.26 -0.56 -3.52
C THR A 42 6.40 0.15 -4.56
N CYS A 43 5.09 -0.10 -4.55
CA CYS A 43 4.15 0.60 -5.40
C CYS A 43 4.21 2.11 -5.15
N MET A 44 4.09 2.57 -3.90
CA MET A 44 4.14 4.01 -3.58
C MET A 44 5.47 4.66 -4.02
N LYS A 45 6.60 3.97 -3.82
CA LYS A 45 7.91 4.41 -4.31
C LYS A 45 7.96 4.57 -5.83
N GLY A 46 7.31 3.68 -6.58
CA GLY A 46 7.21 3.77 -8.04
C GLY A 46 6.49 5.02 -8.53
N PHE A 47 5.59 5.57 -7.70
CA PHE A 47 4.88 6.82 -7.97
C PHE A 47 5.54 8.06 -7.34
N GLY A 48 6.69 7.91 -6.66
CA GLY A 48 7.39 9.00 -5.99
C GLY A 48 6.82 9.38 -4.62
N PHE A 49 5.98 8.53 -4.02
CA PHE A 49 5.51 8.70 -2.65
C PHE A 49 6.33 7.80 -1.72
N GLU A 50 7.14 8.41 -0.85
CA GLU A 50 7.88 7.67 0.18
C GLU A 50 7.10 7.72 1.50
N THR A 51 6.74 6.53 2.01
CA THR A 51 5.96 6.32 3.26
C THR A 51 6.68 5.36 4.20
#